data_AF-A0A8B0SM96-F1
#
_entry.id   AF-A0A8B0SM96-F1
#
_cell.length_a   1.000
_cell.length_b   1.000
_cell.length_c   1.000
_cell.angle_alpha   90.00
_cell.angle_beta   90.00
_cell.angle_gamma   90.00
#
_symmetry.space_group_name_H-M   'P 1'
#
loop_
_entity.id
_entity.type
_entity.pdbx_description
1 polymer ?
#
loop_
_entity_poly.entity_id
_entity_poly.type
_entity_poly.pdbx_seq_one_letter_code
_entity_poly.pdbx_strand_id
1 'polypeptide(L)'
;MNGSSSELTDLDLGDKRLETRAVHILNAMLKAPQSSIPRACQSWSSTLATYRFFWNEAVSHEALMASHFEATEYRIRQLAPTGASLELPG
;
A
#
# COMPACT_ATOMS: atom_id res chain seq x y z
N MET A 1 -10.33 4.39 -10.55
CA MET A 1 -8.91 4.30 -10.18
C MET A 1 -8.85 3.63 -8.81
N ASN A 2 -8.53 2.34 -8.79
CA ASN A 2 -8.66 1.48 -7.61
C ASN A 2 -7.29 1.23 -6.95
N GLY A 3 -6.38 2.20 -7.07
CA GLY A 3 -4.92 2.04 -6.95
C GLY A 3 -4.38 1.85 -5.54
N SER A 4 -5.17 1.31 -4.62
CA SER A 4 -4.87 1.32 -3.20
C SER A 4 -5.25 0.01 -2.51
N SER A 5 -6.30 -0.68 -2.99
CA SER A 5 -6.44 -2.12 -2.72
C SER A 5 -5.41 -2.93 -3.48
N SER A 6 -5.03 -2.51 -4.69
CA SER A 6 -4.01 -3.21 -5.48
C SER A 6 -2.61 -3.18 -4.86
N GLU A 7 -2.32 -2.12 -4.10
CA GLU A 7 -1.00 -1.89 -3.49
C GLU A 7 -0.74 -2.74 -2.25
N LEU A 8 -1.79 -3.36 -1.68
CA LEU A 8 -1.70 -4.23 -0.50
C LEU A 8 -2.38 -5.58 -0.76
N THR A 9 -2.42 -6.03 -2.01
CA THR A 9 -3.16 -7.24 -2.40
C THR A 9 -2.61 -8.49 -1.71
N ASP A 10 -1.29 -8.56 -1.60
CA ASP A 10 -0.57 -9.71 -1.03
C ASP A 10 -0.17 -9.50 0.43
N LEU A 11 -0.73 -8.48 1.08
CA LEU A 11 -0.48 -8.20 2.49
C LEU A 11 -1.08 -9.31 3.37
N ASP A 12 -0.22 -10.08 4.04
CA ASP A 12 -0.61 -11.00 5.09
C ASP A 12 -0.14 -10.50 6.45
N LEU A 13 -1.11 -10.20 7.32
CA LEU A 13 -0.87 -9.83 8.72
C LEU A 13 -1.43 -10.88 9.69
N GLY A 14 -1.93 -12.01 9.20
CA GLY A 14 -2.61 -13.03 10.00
C GLY A 14 -3.97 -12.60 10.58
N ASP A 15 -4.38 -11.33 10.42
CA ASP A 15 -5.71 -10.81 10.78
C ASP A 15 -6.30 -9.98 9.63
N LYS A 16 -7.34 -10.51 8.98
CA LYS A 16 -8.04 -9.87 7.86
C LYS A 16 -8.63 -8.50 8.19
N ARG A 17 -8.92 -8.22 9.47
CA ARG A 17 -9.40 -6.90 9.90
C ARG A 17 -8.28 -5.86 9.89
N LEU A 18 -7.04 -6.27 10.17
CA LEU A 18 -5.86 -5.41 10.05
C LEU A 18 -5.54 -5.12 8.60
N GLU A 19 -5.58 -6.13 7.72
CA GLU A 19 -5.40 -5.95 6.27
C GLU A 19 -6.44 -4.99 5.69
N THR A 20 -7.73 -5.18 6.04
CA THR A 20 -8.81 -4.28 5.63
C THR A 20 -8.55 -2.84 6.11
N ARG A 21 -8.04 -2.69 7.33
CA ARG A 21 -7.70 -1.36 7.87
C ARG A 21 -6.51 -0.73 7.15
N ALA A 22 -5.49 -1.51 6.80
CA ALA A 22 -4.32 -1.04 6.05
C ALA A 22 -4.77 -0.41 4.72
N VAL A 23 -5.66 -1.08 3.98
CA VAL A 23 -6.26 -0.56 2.75
C VAL A 23 -7.01 0.75 3.00
N HIS A 24 -7.84 0.83 4.05
CA HIS A 24 -8.56 2.07 4.37
C HIS A 24 -7.62 3.24 4.71
N ILE A 25 -6.55 2.99 5.46
CA ILE A 25 -5.54 3.99 5.82
C ILE A 25 -4.81 4.46 4.56
N LEU A 26 -4.35 3.52 3.73
CA LEU A 26 -3.66 3.83 2.47
C LEU A 26 -4.55 4.65 1.53
N ASN A 27 -5.85 4.30 1.42
CA ASN A 27 -6.83 5.09 0.65
C ASN A 27 -6.92 6.54 1.15
N ALA A 28 -6.92 6.75 2.46
CA ALA A 28 -6.99 8.09 3.05
C ALA A 28 -5.71 8.89 2.78
N MET A 29 -4.54 8.25 2.91
CA MET A 29 -3.25 8.89 2.67
C MET A 29 -3.04 9.21 1.18
N LEU A 30 -3.38 8.32 0.26
CA LEU A 30 -3.22 8.54 -1.18
C LEU A 30 -4.08 9.70 -1.71
N LYS A 31 -5.23 9.99 -1.09
CA LYS A 31 -6.04 11.16 -1.43
C LYS A 31 -5.36 12.49 -1.07
N ALA A 32 -4.48 12.50 -0.08
CA ALA A 32 -3.78 13.69 0.38
C ALA A 32 -2.38 13.36 0.93
N PRO A 33 -1.40 12.96 0.08
CA PRO A 33 -0.12 12.40 0.53
C PRO A 33 0.73 13.35 1.39
N GLN A 34 0.54 14.66 1.20
CA GLN A 34 1.25 15.72 1.93
C GLN A 34 0.54 16.12 3.25
N SER A 35 -0.60 15.50 3.57
CA SER A 35 -1.36 15.80 4.79
C SER A 35 -0.90 14.96 5.97
N SER A 36 -1.01 15.54 7.17
CA SER A 36 -0.85 14.78 8.41
C SER A 36 -1.92 13.69 8.54
N ILE A 37 -1.65 12.66 9.37
CA ILE A 37 -2.60 11.57 9.64
C ILE A 37 -3.99 12.09 10.06
N PRO A 38 -4.13 13.05 11.01
CA PRO A 38 -5.44 13.57 11.38
C PRO A 38 -6.18 14.23 10.22
N ARG A 39 -5.45 14.96 9.36
CA ARG A 39 -6.02 15.66 8.21
C ARG A 39 -6.46 14.68 7.11
N ALA A 40 -5.69 13.63 6.86
CA ALA A 40 -6.05 12.59 5.89
C ALA A 40 -7.26 11.75 6.35
N CYS A 41 -7.32 11.41 7.65
CA CYS A 41 -8.34 10.52 8.22
C CYS A 41 -9.71 11.19 8.45
N GLN A 42 -9.78 12.53 8.49
CA GLN A 42 -11.00 13.37 8.51
C GLN A 42 -11.95 13.18 9.71
N SER A 43 -11.70 12.23 10.61
CA SER A 43 -12.44 12.05 11.85
C SER A 43 -11.52 11.65 13.00
N TRP A 44 -11.94 11.94 14.23
CA TRP A 44 -11.20 11.56 15.43
C TRP A 44 -11.08 10.03 15.58
N SER A 45 -12.18 9.31 15.37
CA SER A 45 -12.21 7.85 15.49
C SER A 45 -11.29 7.17 14.48
N SER A 46 -11.28 7.63 13.22
CA SER A 46 -10.37 7.12 12.19
C SER A 46 -8.92 7.47 12.50
N THR A 47 -8.65 8.69 12.96
CA THR A 47 -7.30 9.12 13.36
C THR A 47 -6.73 8.23 14.45
N LEU A 48 -7.52 7.99 15.51
CA LEU A 48 -7.10 7.12 16.62
C LEU A 48 -6.92 5.67 16.18
N ALA A 49 -7.79 5.16 15.30
CA ALA A 49 -7.65 3.82 14.73
C ALA A 49 -6.36 3.67 13.92
N THR A 50 -5.96 4.71 13.16
CA THR A 50 -4.70 4.73 12.41
C THR A 50 -3.48 4.71 13.32
N TYR A 51 -3.46 5.53 14.38
CA TYR A 51 -2.36 5.47 15.35
C TYR A 51 -2.27 4.11 16.04
N ARG A 52 -3.41 3.53 16.46
CA ARG A 52 -3.45 2.19 17.04
C ARG A 52 -3.03 1.10 16.07
N PHE A 53 -3.32 1.26 14.78
CA PHE A 53 -2.89 0.34 13.75
C PHE A 53 -1.35 0.34 13.65
N PHE A 54 -0.71 1.50 13.58
CA PHE A 54 0.75 1.58 13.52
C PHE A 54 1.46 1.18 14.82
N TRP A 55 0.77 1.23 15.96
CA TRP A 55 1.29 0.76 17.24
C TRP A 55 0.98 -0.71 17.54
N ASN A 56 0.24 -1.39 16.67
CA ASN A 56 -0.13 -2.79 16.90
C ASN A 56 1.06 -3.71 16.57
N GLU A 57 1.50 -4.52 17.52
CA GLU A 57 2.61 -5.48 17.35
C GLU A 57 2.35 -6.51 16.24
N ALA A 58 1.10 -6.81 15.92
CA ALA A 58 0.73 -7.67 14.80
C ALA A 58 0.88 -6.98 13.42
N VAL A 59 1.11 -5.67 13.38
CA VAL A 59 1.30 -4.91 12.14
C VAL A 59 2.79 -4.78 11.86
N SER A 60 3.29 -5.61 10.95
CA SER A 60 4.69 -5.53 10.51
C SER A 60 4.89 -4.42 9.47
N HIS A 61 5.83 -3.52 9.75
CA HIS A 61 6.28 -2.52 8.77
C HIS A 61 6.87 -3.18 7.52
N GLU A 62 7.67 -4.24 7.71
CA GLU A 62 8.30 -4.98 6.61
C GLU A 62 7.24 -5.60 5.69
N ALA A 63 6.21 -6.24 6.25
CA ALA A 63 5.12 -6.83 5.47
C ALA A 63 4.35 -5.77 4.65
N LEU A 64 4.08 -4.60 5.25
CA LEU A 64 3.44 -3.48 4.56
C LEU A 64 4.26 -2.97 3.37
N MET A 65 5.57 -2.81 3.55
CA MET A 65 6.45 -2.30 2.49
C MET A 65 6.68 -3.36 1.41
N ALA A 66 6.86 -4.64 1.79
CA ALA A 66 7.01 -5.74 0.85
C ALA A 66 5.82 -5.81 -0.12
N SER A 67 4.58 -5.79 0.40
CA SER A 67 3.38 -5.82 -0.44
C SER A 67 3.29 -4.62 -1.40
N HIS A 68 3.64 -3.42 -0.92
CA HIS A 68 3.67 -2.22 -1.76
C HIS A 68 4.74 -2.29 -2.87
N PHE A 69 5.92 -2.84 -2.55
CA PHE A 69 6.99 -3.03 -3.53
C PHE A 69 6.63 -4.08 -4.57
N GLU A 70 6.04 -5.21 -4.18
CA GLU A 70 5.56 -6.23 -5.10
C GLU A 70 4.51 -5.65 -6.07
N ALA A 71 3.57 -4.85 -5.57
CA ALA A 71 2.59 -4.17 -6.42
C ALA A 71 3.27 -3.19 -7.40
N THR A 72 4.31 -2.48 -6.94
CA THR A 72 5.09 -1.57 -7.79
C THR A 72 5.87 -2.32 -8.86
N GLU A 73 6.56 -3.41 -8.51
CA GLU A 73 7.26 -4.27 -9.46
C GLU A 73 6.31 -4.87 -10.48
N TYR A 74 5.14 -5.35 -10.05
CA TYR A 74 4.11 -5.87 -10.93
C TYR A 74 3.70 -4.82 -11.97
N ARG A 75 3.43 -3.58 -11.54
CA ARG A 75 3.11 -2.48 -12.46
C ARG A 75 4.25 -2.20 -13.45
N ILE A 76 5.51 -2.22 -13.00
CA ILE A 76 6.67 -2.00 -13.88
C ILE A 76 6.77 -3.11 -14.93
N ARG A 77 6.62 -4.38 -14.53
CA ARG A 77 6.67 -5.53 -15.46
C ARG A 77 5.57 -5.46 -16.52
N GLN A 78 4.37 -5.00 -16.15
CA GLN A 78 3.26 -4.83 -17.09
C GLN A 78 3.45 -3.68 -18.08
N LEU A 79 4.36 -2.75 -17.81
CA LEU A 79 4.72 -1.65 -18.71
C LEU A 79 5.88 -2.02 -19.65
N ALA A 80 6.63 -3.09 -19.36
CA ALA A 80 7.68 -3.57 -20.24
C ALA A 80 7.04 -4.12 -21.53
N PRO A 81 7.47 -3.68 -22.72
CA PRO A 81 6.94 -4.23 -23.96
C PRO A 81 7.29 -5.72 -24.04
N THR A 82 6.26 -6.57 -24.05
CA THR A 82 6.37 -7.99 -24.39
C THR A 82 6.96 -8.09 -25.81
N GLY A 83 8.28 -8.26 -25.92
CA GLY A 83 8.95 -8.57 -27.19
C GLY A 83 10.08 -7.66 -27.67
N ALA A 84 10.67 -6.80 -26.83
CA ALA A 84 11.94 -6.17 -27.22
C ALA A 84 13.12 -7.11 -26.94
N SER A 85 13.40 -8.01 -27.89
CA SER A 85 14.73 -8.62 -28.01
C SER A 85 15.76 -7.48 -28.08
N LEU A 86 16.53 -7.32 -27.01
CA LEU A 86 17.68 -6.43 -26.99
C LEU A 86 18.76 -7.05 -27.88
N GLU A 87 18.67 -6.84 -29.19
CA GLU A 87 19.86 -6.91 -30.04
C GLU A 87 20.73 -5.70 -29.67
N LEU A 88 21.80 -5.98 -28.93
CA LEU A 88 22.86 -5.00 -28.67
C LEU A 88 23.60 -4.76 -30.00
N PRO A 89 23.75 -3.50 -30.47
CA PRO A 89 24.54 -3.22 -31.64
C PRO A 89 26.02 -3.59 -31.37
N GLY A 90 26.62 -4.26 -32.35
CA GLY A 90 27.92 -4.93 -32.26
C GLY A 90 29.15 -4.05 -32.12
#